data_AF-A0A0L0TAF4-F1
#
_entry.id   AF-A0A0L0TAF4-F1
#
_cell.length_a   1.000
_cell.length_b   1.000
_cell.length_c   1.000
_cell.angle_alpha   90.00
_cell.angle_beta   90.00
_cell.angle_gamma   90.00
#
_symmetry.space_group_name_H-M   'P 1'
#
loop_
_entity.id
_entity.type
_entity.pdbx_description
1 polymer ?
#
loop_
_entity_poly.entity_id
_entity_poly.type
_entity_poly.pdbx_seq_one_letter_code
_entity_poly.pdbx_strand_id
1 'polypeptide(L)'
;MAELVRQRRSRPKNCFLLYVASQVYLFVSTFLYYKSGPNYKTIVSLVGNGIPAAKAAAACLNWDSANNLLPASRTLISKLHVTVLSTIISLKSITSHRNVIYVIVLFTWIHVMAHI
;
A
#
# COMPACT_ATOMS: atom_id res chain seq x y z
N MET A 1 -16.62 33.36 0.69
CA MET A 1 -15.24 33.11 0.20
C MET A 1 -14.57 31.86 0.79
N ALA A 2 -14.99 31.31 1.94
CA ALA A 2 -14.39 30.11 2.53
C ALA A 2 -14.88 28.77 1.92
N GLU A 3 -16.07 28.73 1.34
CA GLU A 3 -16.63 27.46 0.79
C GLU A 3 -16.13 27.12 -0.62
N LEU A 4 -15.70 28.11 -1.42
CA LEU A 4 -15.24 27.88 -2.80
C LEU A 4 -13.81 27.27 -2.88
N VAL A 5 -13.07 27.24 -1.77
CA VAL A 5 -11.77 26.54 -1.69
C VAL A 5 -11.95 25.04 -1.38
N ARG A 6 -13.13 24.62 -0.90
CA ARG A 6 -13.39 23.22 -0.53
C ARG A 6 -13.72 22.33 -1.73
N GLN A 7 -14.19 22.91 -2.84
CA GLN A 7 -14.70 22.15 -3.99
C GLN A 7 -13.68 21.75 -5.06
N ARG A 8 -12.45 22.27 -5.06
CA ARG A 8 -11.45 21.93 -6.10
C ARG A 8 -10.40 20.91 -5.67
N ARG A 9 -10.70 20.07 -4.68
CA ARG A 9 -9.94 18.82 -4.46
C ARG A 9 -10.57 17.71 -5.29
N SER A 10 -10.56 17.86 -6.61
CA SER A 10 -10.73 16.72 -7.51
C SER A 10 -9.52 15.81 -7.27
N ARG A 11 -9.68 14.92 -6.28
CA ARG A 11 -8.72 13.86 -6.01
C ARG A 11 -8.72 13.01 -7.27
N PRO A 12 -7.58 12.75 -7.93
CA PRO A 12 -7.53 11.71 -8.93
C PRO A 12 -7.86 10.39 -8.23
N LYS A 13 -9.16 10.03 -8.23
CA LYS A 13 -9.70 8.84 -7.56
C LYS A 13 -9.00 7.58 -8.08
N ASN A 14 -8.59 7.63 -9.33
CA ASN A 14 -7.96 6.55 -10.08
C ASN A 14 -6.62 6.12 -9.44
N CYS A 15 -5.77 7.04 -8.97
CA CYS A 15 -4.49 6.67 -8.36
C CYS A 15 -4.66 5.97 -7.01
N PHE A 16 -5.61 6.45 -6.20
CA PHE A 16 -5.91 5.81 -4.91
C PHE A 16 -6.53 4.42 -5.11
N LEU A 17 -7.43 4.27 -6.08
CA LEU A 17 -8.01 2.98 -6.44
C LEU A 17 -6.95 1.99 -6.92
N LEU A 18 -6.01 2.42 -7.79
CA LEU A 18 -4.90 1.58 -8.24
C LEU A 18 -4.00 1.15 -7.08
N TYR A 19 -3.71 2.06 -6.15
CA TYR A 19 -2.95 1.76 -4.95
C TYR A 19 -3.65 0.72 -4.07
N VAL A 20 -4.93 0.93 -3.76
CA VAL A 20 -5.72 -0.03 -2.97
C VAL A 20 -5.84 -1.39 -3.69
N ALA A 21 -6.04 -1.39 -5.00
CA ALA A 21 -6.09 -2.61 -5.79
C ALA A 21 -4.76 -3.38 -5.74
N SER A 22 -3.61 -2.67 -5.81
CA SER A 22 -2.29 -3.30 -5.65
C SER A 22 -2.11 -3.95 -4.28
N GLN A 23 -2.60 -3.30 -3.21
CA GLN A 23 -2.55 -3.84 -1.86
C GLN A 23 -3.38 -5.11 -1.70
N VAL A 24 -4.63 -5.10 -2.18
CA VAL A 24 -5.52 -6.26 -2.13
C VAL A 24 -4.95 -7.41 -2.95
N TYR A 25 -4.42 -7.13 -4.13
CA TYR A 25 -3.79 -8.14 -4.99
C TYR A 25 -2.59 -8.81 -4.30
N LEU A 26 -1.69 -8.03 -3.69
CA LEU A 26 -0.54 -8.55 -2.96
C LEU A 26 -0.98 -9.38 -1.75
N PHE A 27 -2.00 -8.93 -1.02
CA PHE A 27 -2.52 -9.65 0.13
C PHE A 27 -3.09 -11.01 -0.27
N VAL A 28 -3.97 -11.03 -1.28
CA VAL A 28 -4.64 -12.27 -1.74
C VAL A 28 -3.64 -13.24 -2.37
N SER A 29 -2.76 -12.77 -3.24
CA SER A 29 -1.75 -13.62 -3.88
C SER A 29 -0.81 -14.26 -2.86
N THR A 30 -0.32 -13.47 -1.90
CA THR A 30 0.57 -13.96 -0.83
C THR A 30 -0.17 -14.94 0.09
N PHE A 31 -1.42 -14.64 0.46
CA PHE A 31 -2.24 -15.52 1.29
C PHE A 31 -2.51 -16.87 0.61
N LEU A 32 -2.88 -16.87 -0.67
CA LEU A 32 -3.11 -18.09 -1.45
C LEU A 32 -1.82 -18.90 -1.63
N TYR A 33 -0.69 -18.23 -1.86
CA TYR A 33 0.61 -18.89 -1.98
C TYR A 33 1.00 -19.63 -0.69
N TYR A 34 0.84 -18.99 0.46
CA TYR A 34 1.15 -19.61 1.76
C TYR A 34 0.12 -20.64 2.21
N LYS A 35 -1.14 -20.53 1.77
CA LYS A 35 -2.20 -21.50 2.08
C LYS A 35 -2.10 -22.79 1.23
N SER A 36 -1.74 -22.67 -0.05
CA SER A 36 -1.71 -23.80 -0.99
C SER A 36 -0.36 -24.52 -1.06
N GLY A 37 0.72 -23.91 -0.57
CA GLY A 37 2.06 -24.50 -0.63
C GLY A 37 2.20 -25.74 0.29
N PRO A 38 2.61 -26.92 -0.23
CA PRO A 38 2.71 -28.15 0.55
C PRO A 38 3.71 -28.06 1.71
N ASN A 39 4.77 -27.27 1.55
CA ASN A 39 5.81 -27.06 2.58
C ASN A 39 5.33 -26.21 3.77
N TYR A 40 4.25 -25.45 3.61
CA TYR A 40 3.73 -24.55 4.65
C TYR A 40 2.59 -25.17 5.46
N LYS A 41 2.04 -26.31 5.02
CA LYS A 41 0.97 -27.02 5.74
C LYS A 41 1.38 -27.39 7.16
N THR A 42 2.63 -27.77 7.38
CA THR A 42 3.15 -28.10 8.71
C THR A 42 3.19 -26.87 9.62
N ILE A 43 3.67 -25.73 9.12
CA ILE A 43 3.72 -24.46 9.88
C ILE A 43 2.31 -23.93 10.17
N VAL A 44 1.41 -24.02 9.18
CA VAL A 44 0.00 -23.60 9.31
C VAL A 44 -0.78 -24.52 10.25
N SER A 45 -0.46 -25.81 10.29
CA SER A 45 -1.06 -26.75 11.24
C SER A 45 -0.60 -26.53 12.68
N LEU A 46 0.61 -25.98 12.89
CA LEU A 46 1.20 -25.77 14.21
C LEU A 46 0.82 -24.41 14.83
N VAL A 47 0.72 -23.36 14.00
CA VAL A 47 0.46 -21.97 14.44
C VAL A 47 -0.92 -21.46 13.98
N GLY A 48 -1.61 -22.20 13.12
CA GLY A 48 -2.89 -21.79 12.56
C GLY A 48 -2.78 -20.80 11.38
N ASN A 49 -3.92 -20.22 11.01
CA ASN A 49 -4.04 -19.30 9.87
C ASN A 49 -3.42 -17.90 10.12
N GLY A 50 -2.83 -17.66 11.29
CA GLY A 50 -2.15 -16.40 11.63
C GLY A 50 -0.88 -16.16 10.81
N ILE A 51 -0.06 -17.19 10.57
CA ILE A 51 1.21 -17.05 9.82
C ILE A 51 1.00 -16.59 8.36
N PRO A 52 0.08 -17.19 7.57
CA PRO A 52 -0.21 -16.70 6.22
C PRO A 52 -0.70 -15.25 6.21
N ALA A 53 -1.53 -14.86 7.17
CA ALA A 53 -2.06 -13.50 7.29
C ALA A 53 -0.95 -12.50 7.66
N ALA A 54 -0.07 -12.85 8.61
CA ALA A 54 1.07 -12.04 9.00
C ALA A 54 2.06 -11.83 7.85
N LYS A 55 2.36 -12.88 7.07
CA LYS A 55 3.26 -12.79 5.89
C LYS A 55 2.63 -11.98 4.75
N ALA A 56 1.32 -12.12 4.52
CA ALA A 56 0.59 -11.31 3.56
C ALA A 56 0.61 -9.81 3.97
N ALA A 57 0.36 -9.50 5.24
CA ALA A 57 0.42 -8.14 5.75
C ALA A 57 1.84 -7.55 5.67
N ALA A 58 2.89 -8.35 5.94
CA ALA A 58 4.28 -7.91 5.80
C ALA A 58 4.65 -7.59 4.34
N ALA A 59 4.15 -8.36 3.37
CA ALA A 59 4.34 -8.08 1.95
C ALA A 59 3.67 -6.77 1.51
N CYS A 60 2.44 -6.52 1.98
CA CYS A 60 1.75 -5.24 1.77
C CYS A 60 2.51 -4.06 2.39
N LEU A 61 3.11 -4.25 3.58
CA LEU A 61 3.88 -3.23 4.27
C LEU A 61 5.18 -2.87 3.52
N ASN A 62 5.86 -3.86 2.95
CA ASN A 62 7.06 -3.65 2.14
C ASN A 62 6.76 -2.89 0.83
N TRP A 63 5.59 -3.13 0.24
CA TRP A 63 5.14 -2.35 -0.91
C TRP A 63 4.80 -0.90 -0.53
N ASP A 64 4.14 -0.70 0.60
CA ASP A 64 3.81 0.63 1.11
C ASP A 64 5.05 1.47 1.44
N SER A 65 6.07 0.86 2.07
CA SER A 65 7.31 1.54 2.39
C SER A 65 8.07 1.96 1.13
N ALA A 66 8.12 1.11 0.10
CA ALA A 66 8.69 1.46 -1.20
C ALA A 66 7.96 2.66 -1.85
N ASN A 67 6.63 2.66 -1.86
CA ASN A 67 5.84 3.78 -2.39
C ASN A 67 5.98 5.06 -1.57
N ASN A 68 6.25 4.94 -0.27
CA ASN A 68 6.48 6.06 0.63
C ASN A 68 7.84 6.75 0.43
N LEU A 69 8.86 6.03 -0.07
CA LEU A 69 10.19 6.60 -0.36
C LEU A 69 10.19 7.45 -1.65
N LEU A 70 9.29 7.18 -2.59
CA LEU A 70 9.15 7.96 -3.83
C LEU A 70 8.91 9.47 -3.59
N PRO A 71 7.99 9.91 -2.70
CA PRO A 71 7.81 11.32 -2.37
C PRO A 71 8.94 11.93 -1.51
N ALA A 72 9.80 11.12 -0.88
CA ALA A 72 10.95 11.61 -0.11
C ALA A 72 12.17 11.95 -1.00
N SER A 73 12.31 11.25 -2.14
CA SER A 73 13.38 11.44 -3.11
C SER A 73 13.12 12.62 -4.04
N ARG A 74 13.34 13.85 -3.56
CA ARG A 74 13.05 15.11 -4.31
C ARG A 74 13.70 15.17 -5.70
N THR A 75 14.84 14.53 -5.90
CA THR A 75 15.56 14.44 -7.19
C THR A 75 14.86 13.53 -8.22
N LEU A 76 14.24 12.43 -7.78
CA LEU A 76 13.47 11.54 -8.65
C LEU A 76 12.14 12.17 -9.05
N ILE A 77 11.47 12.85 -8.12
CA ILE A 77 10.21 13.55 -8.38
C ILE A 77 10.40 14.66 -9.42
N SER A 78 11.50 15.40 -9.34
CA SER A 78 11.82 16.45 -10.33
C SER A 78 12.01 15.89 -11.74
N LYS A 79 12.59 14.68 -11.88
CA LYS A 79 12.73 13.99 -13.18
C LYS A 79 11.40 13.41 -13.67
N LEU A 80 10.58 12.91 -12.75
CA LEU A 80 9.27 12.30 -13.04
C LEU A 80 8.19 13.34 -13.40
N HIS A 81 8.35 14.59 -12.97
CA HIS A 81 7.42 15.67 -13.33
C HIS A 81 7.56 16.13 -14.79
N VAL A 82 8.71 15.84 -15.42
CA VAL A 82 9.02 16.17 -16.82
C VAL A 82 8.54 15.07 -17.79
N THR A 83 8.24 13.86 -17.29
CA THR A 83 7.70 12.78 -18.12
C THR A 83 6.18 12.86 -18.24
N VAL A 84 5.62 12.19 -19.28
CA VAL A 84 4.18 12.09 -19.60
C VAL A 84 3.34 11.59 -18.40
N LEU A 85 3.98 10.99 -17.39
CA LEU A 85 3.38 10.52 -16.15
C LEU A 85 2.77 11.66 -15.31
N SER A 86 3.26 12.90 -15.45
CA SER A 86 2.70 14.10 -14.80
C SER A 86 1.25 14.39 -15.23
N THR A 87 0.87 13.98 -16.46
CA THR A 87 -0.49 14.16 -17.00
C THR A 87 -1.48 13.16 -16.40
N ILE A 88 -1.02 11.95 -16.04
CA ILE A 88 -1.88 10.85 -15.57
C ILE A 88 -1.93 10.80 -14.03
N ILE A 89 -0.80 11.09 -13.37
CA ILE A 89 -0.65 10.98 -11.91
C ILE A 89 -0.40 12.37 -11.35
N SER A 90 -1.30 12.86 -10.49
CA SER A 90 -1.04 14.09 -9.74
C SER A 90 0.01 13.82 -8.68
N LEU A 91 1.28 14.03 -9.00
CA LEU A 91 2.44 13.88 -8.12
C LEU A 91 2.52 14.97 -7.04
N LYS A 92 1.39 15.30 -6.40
CA LYS A 92 1.37 16.15 -5.20
C LYS A 92 1.95 15.34 -4.02
N SER A 93 3.26 15.45 -3.84
CA SER A 93 4.08 14.72 -2.86
C SER A 93 3.49 14.65 -1.45
N ILE A 94 2.89 15.74 -0.96
CA ILE A 94 2.33 15.81 0.41
C ILE A 94 1.01 15.04 0.54
N THR A 95 0.16 15.01 -0.49
CA THR A 95 -1.15 14.32 -0.41
C THR A 95 -1.00 12.81 -0.55
N SER A 96 -0.03 12.35 -1.35
CA SER A 96 0.25 10.92 -1.49
C SER A 96 0.89 10.33 -0.24
N HIS A 97 1.88 11.00 0.35
CA HIS A 97 2.56 10.56 1.57
C HIS A 97 1.60 10.36 2.75
N ARG A 98 0.67 11.31 2.95
CA ARG A 98 -0.31 11.24 4.04
C ARG A 98 -1.25 10.03 3.92
N ASN A 99 -1.70 9.69 2.71
CA ASN A 99 -2.61 8.56 2.51
C ASN A 99 -1.90 7.21 2.73
N VAL A 100 -0.65 7.09 2.30
CA VAL A 100 0.15 5.86 2.48
C VAL A 100 0.43 5.59 3.95
N ILE A 101 0.76 6.62 4.75
CA ILE A 101 0.98 6.46 6.20
C ILE A 101 -0.25 5.86 6.91
N TYR A 102 -1.47 6.31 6.58
CA TYR A 102 -2.69 5.75 7.19
C TYR A 102 -2.87 4.26 6.87
N VAL A 103 -2.51 3.83 5.67
CA VAL A 103 -2.61 2.42 5.25
C VAL A 103 -1.54 1.57 5.93
N ILE A 104 -0.31 2.08 6.05
CA ILE A 104 0.78 1.41 6.80
C ILE A 104 0.35 1.13 8.23
N VAL A 105 -0.22 2.11 8.94
CA VAL A 105 -0.67 1.94 10.34
C VAL A 105 -1.76 0.86 10.47
N LEU A 106 -2.67 0.77 9.49
CA LEU A 106 -3.70 -0.25 9.48
C LEU A 106 -3.12 -1.65 9.23
N PHE A 107 -2.18 -1.79 8.29
CA PHE A 107 -1.54 -3.08 8.00
C PHE A 107 -0.57 -3.53 9.08
N THR A 108 0.14 -2.61 9.75
CA THR A 108 0.96 -2.97 10.92
C THR A 108 0.09 -3.49 12.05
N TRP A 109 -1.07 -2.88 12.29
CA TRP A 109 -2.03 -3.37 13.28
C TRP A 109 -2.47 -4.80 12.95
N ILE A 110 -2.91 -5.06 11.71
CA ILE A 110 -3.33 -6.41 11.27
C ILE A 110 -2.17 -7.41 11.40
N HIS A 111 -0.95 -7.01 11.04
CA HIS A 111 0.24 -7.86 11.15
C HIS A 111 0.53 -8.25 12.61
N VAL A 112 0.44 -7.31 13.54
CA VAL A 112 0.64 -7.57 14.98
C VAL A 112 -0.47 -8.45 15.52
N MET A 113 -1.73 -8.18 15.18
CA MET A 113 -2.87 -9.00 15.60
C MET A 113 -2.84 -10.42 15.04
N ALA A 114 -2.18 -10.64 13.89
CA ALA A 114 -2.01 -11.97 13.33
C ALA A 114 -0.89 -12.79 13.99
N HIS A 115 0.00 -12.13 14.74
CA HIS A 115 1.08 -12.76 15.51
C HIS A 115 0.69 -13.08 16.95
N ILE A 116 -0.24 -12.32 17.53
CA ILE A 116 -0.81 -12.53 18.86
C ILE A 116 -1.82 -13.68 18.82
#